data_AF-A0AB74F1W5-F1
#
_entry.id   AF-A0AB74F1W5-F1
#
_cell.length_a   1.000
_cell.length_b   1.000
_cell.length_c   1.000
_cell.angle_alpha   90.00
_cell.angle_beta   90.00
_cell.angle_gamma   90.00
#
_symmetry.space_group_name_H-M   'P 1'
#
loop_
_entity.id
_entity.type
_entity.pdbx_description
1 polymer ?
#
loop_
_entity_poly.entity_id
_entity_poly.type
_entity_poly.pdbx_seq_one_letter_code
_entity_poly.pdbx_strand_id
1 'polypeptide(L)'
;MSDSIYYSSTDAGVAAIILSFLAAYFVIILVIGIVCYVFNSLSLYQMAKNRGIDSPWLAWIPIAKTYLMGKIINEKVAFGSWVIPYAHVFLPLLPFASGLLSMIPFIGWLFPIAYAVYYYGALYRLYRMYKPENAVLFLVLSIIFAITQPFFLFSMRNNQEEEYLA
;
A
#
# COMPACT_ATOMS: atom_id res chain seq x y z
N MET A 1 17.25 -2.89 52.88
CA MET A 1 17.19 -1.56 52.22
C MET A 1 18.21 -1.45 51.08
N SER A 2 19.42 -2.02 51.21
CA SER A 2 20.38 -2.18 50.10
C SER A 2 19.83 -3.00 48.93
N ASP A 3 19.20 -4.14 49.24
CA ASP A 3 18.78 -5.11 48.21
C ASP A 3 17.64 -4.55 47.37
N SER A 4 16.66 -3.88 47.99
CA SER A 4 15.57 -3.20 47.27
C SER A 4 16.08 -2.09 46.33
N ILE A 5 17.13 -1.35 46.73
CA ILE A 5 17.74 -0.33 45.88
C ILE A 5 18.48 -0.99 44.72
N TYR A 6 19.25 -2.06 44.99
CA TYR A 6 19.98 -2.84 43.99
C TYR A 6 19.05 -3.44 42.92
N TYR A 7 17.94 -4.06 43.33
CA TYR A 7 16.93 -4.60 42.41
C TYR A 7 16.29 -3.48 41.57
N SER A 8 15.89 -2.36 42.19
CA SER A 8 15.29 -1.23 41.43
C SER A 8 16.23 -0.63 40.37
N SER A 9 17.53 -0.53 40.68
CA SER A 9 18.53 -0.04 39.72
C SER A 9 18.81 -1.03 38.59
N THR A 10 18.75 -2.32 38.89
CA THR A 10 18.93 -3.39 37.89
C THR A 10 17.73 -3.43 36.95
N ASP A 11 16.51 -3.35 37.47
CA ASP A 11 15.27 -3.32 36.68
C ASP A 11 15.22 -2.10 35.75
N ALA A 12 15.63 -0.92 36.26
CA ALA A 12 15.75 0.29 35.45
C ALA A 12 16.79 0.16 34.33
N GLY A 13 17.93 -0.49 34.61
CA GLY A 13 18.97 -0.76 33.61
C GLY A 13 18.48 -1.70 32.49
N VAL A 14 17.80 -2.79 32.86
CA VAL A 14 17.20 -3.73 31.90
C VAL A 14 16.13 -3.04 31.05
N ALA A 15 15.25 -2.24 31.67
CA ALA A 15 14.23 -1.48 30.95
C ALA A 15 14.85 -0.48 29.95
N ALA A 16 15.90 0.23 30.32
CA ALA A 16 16.60 1.17 29.44
C ALA A 16 17.22 0.49 28.22
N ILE A 17 17.78 -0.71 28.38
CA ILE A 17 18.33 -1.51 27.28
C ILE A 17 17.20 -1.92 26.32
N ILE A 18 16.10 -2.46 26.83
CA ILE A 18 14.94 -2.86 26.02
C ILE A 18 14.37 -1.66 25.24
N LEU A 19 14.17 -0.53 25.91
CA LEU A 19 13.68 0.70 25.28
C LEU A 19 14.62 1.20 24.17
N SER A 20 15.94 1.08 24.36
CA SER A 20 16.92 1.46 23.34
C SER A 20 16.82 0.59 22.09
N PHE A 21 16.68 -0.73 22.24
CA PHE A 21 16.47 -1.64 21.11
C PHE A 21 15.13 -1.39 20.40
N LEU A 22 14.05 -1.15 21.16
CA LEU A 22 12.75 -0.82 20.60
C LEU A 22 12.79 0.50 19.82
N ALA A 23 13.48 1.52 20.36
CA ALA A 23 13.66 2.80 19.68
C ALA A 23 14.46 2.64 18.38
N ALA A 24 15.56 1.89 18.40
CA ALA A 24 16.35 1.60 17.21
C ALA A 24 15.53 0.84 16.15
N TYR A 25 14.79 -0.18 16.58
CA TYR A 25 13.89 -0.94 15.70
C TYR A 25 12.81 -0.05 15.07
N PHE A 26 12.19 0.83 15.84
CA PHE A 26 11.21 1.79 15.35
C PHE A 26 11.81 2.75 14.31
N VAL A 27 13.01 3.28 14.56
CA VAL A 27 13.72 4.15 13.60
C VAL A 27 13.99 3.40 12.30
N ILE A 28 14.44 2.15 12.36
CA ILE A 28 14.68 1.32 11.17
C ILE A 28 13.38 1.14 10.36
N ILE A 29 12.27 0.80 11.03
CA ILE A 29 10.97 0.67 10.36
C ILE A 29 10.54 1.99 9.72
N LEU A 30 10.72 3.12 10.41
CA LEU A 30 10.38 4.43 9.86
C LEU A 30 11.18 4.75 8.60
N VAL A 31 12.50 4.49 8.61
CA VAL A 31 13.35 4.70 7.43
C VAL A 31 12.89 3.83 6.26
N ILE A 32 12.63 2.54 6.52
CA ILE A 32 12.12 1.61 5.50
C ILE A 32 10.76 2.09 4.97
N GLY A 33 9.86 2.53 5.85
CA GLY A 33 8.54 3.05 5.50
C GLY A 33 8.62 4.29 4.61
N ILE A 34 9.52 5.23 4.93
CA ILE A 34 9.77 6.43 4.12
C ILE A 34 10.30 6.04 2.74
N VAL A 35 11.29 5.15 2.66
CA VAL A 35 11.83 4.68 1.38
C VAL A 35 10.72 4.03 0.54
N CYS A 36 9.94 3.13 1.12
CA CYS A 36 8.82 2.47 0.43
C CYS A 36 7.79 3.49 -0.06
N TYR A 37 7.45 4.47 0.76
CA TYR A 37 6.52 5.54 0.40
C TYR A 37 7.05 6.40 -0.76
N VAL A 38 8.33 6.78 -0.74
CA VAL A 38 8.96 7.56 -1.82
C VAL A 38 8.96 6.78 -3.13
N PHE A 39 9.38 5.52 -3.12
CA PHE A 39 9.39 4.67 -4.32
C PHE A 39 7.98 4.50 -4.91
N ASN A 40 6.99 4.22 -4.05
CA ASN A 40 5.59 4.12 -4.48
C ASN A 40 5.10 5.45 -5.10
N SER A 41 5.32 6.57 -4.42
CA SER A 41 4.86 7.89 -4.88
C SER A 41 5.53 8.29 -6.20
N LEU A 42 6.85 8.08 -6.32
CA LEU A 42 7.58 8.37 -7.56
C LEU A 42 7.12 7.49 -8.72
N SER A 43 6.84 6.21 -8.46
CA SER A 43 6.39 5.30 -9.51
C SER A 43 5.04 5.73 -10.10
N LEU A 44 4.05 6.01 -9.25
CA LEU A 44 2.72 6.46 -9.68
C LEU A 44 2.77 7.86 -10.27
N TYR A 45 3.62 8.75 -9.74
CA TYR A 45 3.86 10.06 -10.34
C TYR A 45 4.35 9.94 -11.78
N GLN A 46 5.34 9.08 -12.02
CA GLN A 46 5.91 8.89 -13.35
C GLN A 46 4.91 8.21 -14.29
N MET A 47 4.18 7.19 -13.83
CA MET A 47 3.11 6.57 -14.62
C MET A 47 2.04 7.60 -15.01
N ALA A 48 1.58 8.42 -14.06
CA ALA A 48 0.60 9.47 -14.36
C ALA A 48 1.12 10.49 -15.37
N LYS A 49 2.39 10.90 -15.26
CA LYS A 49 3.03 11.81 -16.21
C LYS A 49 3.15 11.19 -17.60
N ASN A 50 3.55 9.92 -17.68
CA ASN A 50 3.66 9.18 -18.96
C ASN A 50 2.30 9.06 -19.65
N ARG A 51 1.22 9.02 -18.87
CA ARG A 51 -0.18 8.97 -19.36
C ARG A 51 -0.82 10.33 -19.61
N GLY A 52 -0.11 11.43 -19.40
CA GLY A 52 -0.67 12.77 -19.57
C GLY A 52 -1.82 13.10 -18.61
N ILE A 53 -1.88 12.46 -17.44
CA ILE A 53 -2.90 12.77 -16.42
C ILE A 53 -2.58 14.14 -15.80
N ASP A 54 -3.53 15.08 -15.78
CA ASP A 54 -3.33 16.49 -15.36
C ASP A 54 -2.77 16.68 -13.94
N SER A 55 -2.96 15.69 -13.07
CA SER A 55 -2.66 15.79 -11.64
C SER A 55 -1.67 14.72 -11.14
N PRO A 56 -0.44 14.58 -11.68
CA PRO A 56 0.51 13.54 -11.25
C PRO A 56 0.99 13.74 -9.81
N TRP A 57 1.06 15.00 -9.35
CA TRP A 57 1.51 15.36 -8.01
C TRP A 57 0.67 14.75 -6.88
N LEU A 58 -0.58 14.33 -7.16
CA LEU A 58 -1.44 13.63 -6.22
C LEU A 58 -0.83 12.31 -5.71
N ALA A 59 0.14 11.74 -6.42
CA ALA A 59 0.86 10.53 -6.00
C ALA A 59 1.51 10.66 -4.61
N TRP A 60 1.82 11.88 -4.17
CA TRP A 60 2.41 12.15 -2.86
C TRP A 60 1.38 12.23 -1.74
N ILE A 61 0.09 12.40 -2.02
CA ILE A 61 -0.92 12.44 -0.96
C ILE A 61 -1.46 11.02 -0.77
N PRO A 62 -1.39 10.39 0.42
CA PRO A 62 -1.77 8.98 0.59
C PRO A 62 -3.14 8.60 0.02
N ILE A 63 -4.15 9.44 0.26
CA ILE A 63 -5.51 9.25 -0.24
C ILE A 63 -5.63 9.62 -1.72
N ALA A 64 -5.04 10.73 -2.16
CA ALA A 64 -5.14 11.12 -3.57
C ALA A 64 -4.30 10.21 -4.49
N LYS A 65 -3.32 9.50 -3.94
CA LYS A 65 -2.51 8.50 -4.63
C LYS A 65 -3.37 7.32 -5.11
N THR A 66 -4.35 6.89 -4.31
CA THR A 66 -5.25 5.78 -4.70
C THR A 66 -6.27 6.24 -5.75
N TYR A 67 -6.73 7.49 -5.68
CA TYR A 67 -7.47 8.15 -6.76
C TYR A 67 -6.68 8.19 -8.06
N LEU A 68 -5.40 8.61 -7.98
CA LEU A 68 -4.50 8.66 -9.13
C LEU A 68 -4.25 7.26 -9.72
N MET A 69 -4.03 6.26 -8.88
CA MET A 69 -3.93 4.86 -9.30
C MET A 69 -5.19 4.42 -10.04
N GLY A 70 -6.38 4.79 -9.55
CA GLY A 70 -7.65 4.54 -10.22
C GLY A 70 -7.72 5.14 -11.64
N LYS A 71 -7.22 6.36 -11.84
CA LYS A 71 -7.08 6.94 -13.19
C LYS A 71 -6.06 6.18 -14.04
N ILE A 72 -4.90 5.86 -13.46
CA ILE A 72 -3.83 5.11 -14.14
C ILE A 72 -4.34 3.74 -14.62
N ILE A 73 -5.27 3.11 -13.90
CA ILE A 73 -5.90 1.87 -14.33
C ILE A 73 -7.13 2.05 -15.21
N ASN A 74 -7.33 3.18 -15.88
CA ASN A 74 -8.50 3.42 -16.72
C ASN A 74 -9.83 3.21 -16.00
N GLU A 75 -9.86 3.48 -14.69
CA GLU A 75 -11.07 3.50 -13.85
C GLU A 75 -11.85 2.19 -13.76
N LYS A 76 -11.27 1.05 -14.11
CA LYS A 76 -11.96 -0.25 -13.97
C LYS A 76 -11.16 -1.23 -13.11
N VAL A 77 -11.84 -2.12 -12.43
CA VAL A 77 -11.24 -3.26 -11.75
C VAL A 77 -12.02 -4.49 -12.19
N ALA A 78 -11.35 -5.49 -12.75
CA ALA A 78 -11.98 -6.67 -13.31
C ALA A 78 -11.73 -7.91 -12.44
N PHE A 79 -12.77 -8.70 -12.22
CA PHE A 79 -12.76 -9.99 -11.55
C PHE A 79 -13.43 -11.03 -12.45
N GLY A 80 -12.62 -11.79 -13.20
CA GLY A 80 -13.14 -12.64 -14.26
C GLY A 80 -13.87 -11.81 -15.31
N SER A 81 -15.15 -12.10 -15.56
CA SER A 81 -16.01 -11.35 -16.49
C SER A 81 -16.64 -10.09 -15.89
N TRP A 82 -16.56 -9.89 -14.57
CA TRP A 82 -17.19 -8.76 -13.90
C TRP A 82 -16.25 -7.56 -13.85
N VAL A 83 -16.70 -6.40 -14.34
CA VAL A 83 -15.91 -5.16 -14.40
C VAL A 83 -16.58 -4.09 -13.54
N ILE A 84 -15.87 -3.64 -12.52
CA ILE A 84 -16.30 -2.56 -11.63
C ILE A 84 -15.75 -1.23 -12.17
N PRO A 85 -16.60 -0.32 -12.69
CA PRO A 85 -16.17 1.00 -13.16
C PRO A 85 -15.87 1.97 -11.99
N TYR A 86 -15.42 3.18 -12.31
CA TYR A 86 -15.14 4.28 -11.36
C TYR A 86 -14.10 3.96 -10.28
N ALA A 87 -13.05 3.21 -10.63
CA ALA A 87 -12.01 2.84 -9.67
C ALA A 87 -11.32 4.06 -9.01
N HIS A 88 -11.26 5.20 -9.69
CA HIS A 88 -10.74 6.44 -9.10
C HIS A 88 -11.57 6.94 -7.92
N VAL A 89 -12.87 6.64 -7.83
CA VAL A 89 -13.71 7.01 -6.67
C VAL A 89 -13.67 5.93 -5.60
N PHE A 90 -13.81 4.66 -5.98
CA PHE A 90 -13.89 3.57 -5.02
C PHE A 90 -12.57 3.36 -4.25
N LEU A 91 -11.41 3.43 -4.93
CA LEU A 91 -10.11 3.24 -4.27
C LEU A 91 -9.81 4.22 -3.12
N PRO A 92 -10.06 5.53 -3.23
CA PRO A 92 -9.89 6.46 -2.12
C PRO A 92 -11.05 6.45 -1.11
N LEU A 93 -12.27 6.12 -1.53
CA LEU A 93 -13.46 6.17 -0.66
C LEU A 93 -13.59 4.93 0.25
N LEU A 94 -13.29 3.74 -0.27
CA LEU A 94 -13.47 2.48 0.43
C LEU A 94 -12.71 2.36 1.76
N PRO A 95 -11.48 2.88 1.94
CA PRO A 95 -10.80 2.88 3.24
C PRO A 95 -11.57 3.64 4.33
N PHE A 96 -12.21 4.76 3.97
CA PHE A 96 -13.00 5.53 4.94
C PHE A 96 -14.30 4.81 5.29
N ALA A 97 -14.99 4.30 4.27
CA ALA A 97 -16.21 3.51 4.47
C ALA A 97 -15.91 2.27 5.32
N SER A 98 -14.86 1.51 4.98
CA SER A 98 -14.48 0.31 5.72
C SER A 98 -14.03 0.62 7.14
N GLY A 99 -13.32 1.72 7.37
CA GLY A 99 -12.96 2.19 8.71
C GLY A 99 -14.20 2.45 9.58
N LEU A 100 -15.19 3.16 9.06
CA LEU A 100 -16.45 3.42 9.78
C LEU A 100 -17.27 2.15 9.99
N LEU A 101 -17.42 1.32 8.95
CA LEU A 101 -18.20 0.07 9.00
C LEU A 101 -17.55 -0.98 9.93
N SER A 102 -16.23 -0.92 10.10
CA SER A 102 -15.50 -1.83 11.00
C SER A 102 -15.85 -1.64 12.47
N MET A 103 -16.46 -0.51 12.85
CA MET A 103 -16.93 -0.24 14.21
C MET A 103 -18.16 -1.08 14.59
N ILE A 104 -18.83 -1.70 13.62
CA ILE A 104 -20.00 -2.55 13.89
C ILE A 104 -19.53 -3.90 14.45
N PRO A 105 -19.96 -4.29 15.66
CA PRO A 105 -19.60 -5.58 16.24
C PRO A 105 -20.01 -6.77 15.34
N PHE A 106 -19.26 -7.87 15.41
CA PHE A 106 -19.50 -9.16 14.72
C PHE A 106 -19.37 -9.17 13.19
N ILE A 107 -19.65 -8.07 12.48
CA ILE A 107 -19.58 -8.00 11.01
C ILE A 107 -18.49 -7.05 10.48
N GLY A 108 -18.01 -6.12 11.31
CA GLY A 108 -17.05 -5.08 10.93
C GLY A 108 -15.75 -5.61 10.30
N TRP A 109 -15.33 -6.82 10.67
CA TRP A 109 -14.12 -7.46 10.16
C TRP A 109 -14.19 -7.87 8.68
N LEU A 110 -15.39 -7.97 8.08
CA LEU A 110 -15.55 -8.32 6.66
C LEU A 110 -15.17 -7.17 5.71
N PHE A 111 -15.42 -5.92 6.11
CA PHE A 111 -15.17 -4.74 5.29
C PHE A 111 -13.69 -4.52 4.94
N PRO A 112 -12.71 -4.65 5.86
CA PRO A 112 -11.30 -4.55 5.49
C PRO A 112 -10.85 -5.68 4.56
N ILE A 113 -11.44 -6.88 4.66
CA ILE A 113 -11.17 -7.99 3.74
C ILE A 113 -11.68 -7.64 2.34
N ALA A 114 -12.93 -7.17 2.23
CA ALA A 114 -13.50 -6.73 0.96
C ALA A 114 -12.68 -5.60 0.32
N TYR A 115 -12.24 -4.62 1.13
CA TYR A 115 -11.33 -3.57 0.68
C TYR A 115 -10.00 -4.14 0.17
N ALA A 116 -9.40 -5.07 0.89
CA ALA A 116 -8.14 -5.70 0.48
C ALA A 116 -8.29 -6.42 -0.86
N VAL A 117 -9.36 -7.20 -1.05
CA VAL A 117 -9.64 -7.88 -2.33
C VAL A 117 -9.77 -6.87 -3.46
N TYR A 118 -10.50 -5.78 -3.25
CA TYR A 118 -10.65 -4.71 -4.24
C TYR A 118 -9.31 -4.02 -4.58
N TYR A 119 -8.54 -3.66 -3.55
CA TYR A 119 -7.22 -3.04 -3.71
C TYR A 119 -6.24 -3.93 -4.47
N TYR A 120 -6.18 -5.22 -4.13
CA TYR A 120 -5.32 -6.18 -4.84
C TYR A 120 -5.82 -6.47 -6.26
N GLY A 121 -7.13 -6.42 -6.52
CA GLY A 121 -7.67 -6.45 -7.88
C GLY A 121 -7.22 -5.25 -8.72
N ALA A 122 -7.25 -4.05 -8.14
CA ALA A 122 -6.74 -2.84 -8.78
C ALA A 122 -5.21 -2.91 -9.02
N LEU A 123 -4.46 -3.43 -8.05
CA LEU A 123 -3.01 -3.63 -8.17
C LEU A 123 -2.67 -4.69 -9.24
N TYR A 124 -3.43 -5.78 -9.29
CA TYR A 124 -3.29 -6.79 -10.34
C TYR A 124 -3.52 -6.19 -11.72
N ARG A 125 -4.57 -5.37 -11.87
CA ARG A 125 -4.81 -4.67 -13.14
C ARG A 125 -3.66 -3.75 -13.51
N LEU A 126 -3.12 -3.01 -12.54
CA LEU A 126 -1.96 -2.17 -12.75
C LEU A 126 -0.74 -2.98 -13.23
N TYR A 127 -0.42 -4.09 -12.55
CA TYR A 127 0.66 -4.99 -12.99
C TYR A 127 0.42 -5.55 -14.39
N ARG A 128 -0.82 -5.92 -14.71
CA ARG A 128 -1.19 -6.46 -16.04
C ARG A 128 -0.99 -5.47 -17.17
N MET A 129 -1.32 -4.20 -16.98
CA MET A 129 -1.15 -3.20 -18.05
C MET A 129 0.32 -2.91 -18.35
N TYR A 130 1.21 -2.96 -17.35
CA TYR A 130 2.61 -2.56 -17.54
C TYR A 130 3.59 -3.74 -17.68
N LYS A 131 3.24 -4.92 -17.17
CA LYS A 131 4.02 -6.17 -17.22
C LYS A 131 3.09 -7.40 -17.24
N PRO A 132 2.35 -7.66 -18.34
CA PRO A 132 1.35 -8.72 -18.40
C PRO A 132 1.90 -10.12 -18.13
N GLU A 133 3.11 -10.42 -18.60
CA GLU A 133 3.79 -11.70 -18.44
C GLU A 133 4.04 -12.07 -16.97
N ASN A 134 4.40 -11.08 -16.15
CA ASN A 134 4.83 -11.28 -14.76
C ASN A 134 3.78 -10.81 -13.73
N ALA A 135 2.60 -10.38 -14.18
CA ALA A 135 1.63 -9.71 -13.32
C ALA A 135 1.15 -10.56 -12.15
N VAL A 136 0.91 -11.86 -12.38
CA VAL A 136 0.49 -12.80 -11.31
C VAL A 136 1.60 -12.97 -10.28
N LEU A 137 2.85 -13.15 -10.73
CA LEU A 137 4.01 -13.25 -9.84
C LEU A 137 4.15 -12.00 -8.98
N PHE A 138 4.05 -10.82 -9.60
CA PHE A 138 4.15 -9.54 -8.89
C PHE A 138 3.03 -9.37 -7.87
N LEU A 139 1.81 -9.80 -8.20
CA LEU A 139 0.67 -9.77 -7.27
C LEU A 139 0.88 -10.69 -6.08
N VAL A 140 1.20 -11.97 -6.32
CA VAL A 140 1.41 -12.96 -5.25
C VAL A 140 2.52 -12.48 -4.31
N LEU A 141 3.62 -12.00 -4.88
CA LEU A 141 4.76 -11.53 -4.11
C LEU A 141 4.44 -10.23 -3.34
N SER A 142 3.55 -9.39 -3.88
CA SER A 142 3.02 -8.19 -3.20
C SER A 142 2.07 -8.49 -2.05
N ILE A 143 1.35 -9.62 -2.09
CA ILE A 143 0.45 -10.08 -1.02
C ILE A 143 1.27 -10.67 0.13
N ILE A 144 2.26 -11.52 -0.19
CA ILE A 144 3.10 -12.19 0.82
C ILE A 144 4.09 -11.19 1.43
N PHE A 145 4.71 -10.35 0.60
CA PHE A 145 5.70 -9.36 1.01
C PHE A 145 5.25 -7.97 0.57
N ALA A 146 4.45 -7.30 1.40
CA ALA A 146 3.92 -5.96 1.12
C ALA A 146 5.01 -4.93 0.77
N ILE A 147 6.22 -5.12 1.32
CA ILE A 147 7.40 -4.28 1.03
C ILE A 147 7.79 -4.27 -0.45
N THR A 148 7.44 -5.30 -1.23
CA THR A 148 7.83 -5.45 -2.63
C THR A 148 7.02 -4.57 -3.59
N GLN A 149 5.79 -4.21 -3.21
CA GLN A 149 4.89 -3.35 -4.00
C GLN A 149 5.58 -2.10 -4.57
N PRO A 150 6.15 -1.19 -3.73
CA PRO A 150 6.79 0.03 -4.22
C PRO A 150 7.91 -0.24 -5.22
N PHE A 151 8.68 -1.32 -5.04
CA PHE A 151 9.79 -1.66 -5.92
C PHE A 151 9.29 -2.21 -7.27
N PHE A 152 8.25 -3.04 -7.29
CA PHE A 152 7.65 -3.52 -8.53
C PHE A 152 7.04 -2.39 -9.34
N LEU A 153 6.23 -1.56 -8.69
CA LEU A 153 5.69 -0.34 -9.25
C LEU A 153 6.81 0.54 -9.85
N PHE A 154 7.87 0.79 -9.09
CA PHE A 154 9.01 1.56 -9.57
C PHE A 154 9.71 0.91 -10.77
N SER A 155 9.85 -0.43 -10.77
CA SER A 155 10.51 -1.18 -11.85
C SER A 155 9.79 -1.10 -13.20
N MET A 156 8.49 -0.81 -13.19
CA MET A 156 7.63 -0.80 -14.38
C MET A 156 7.11 0.59 -14.75
N ARG A 157 7.49 1.64 -14.00
CA ARG A 157 6.95 3.00 -14.12
C ARG A 157 7.10 3.64 -15.51
N ASN A 158 8.06 3.19 -16.30
CA ASN A 158 8.37 3.70 -17.63
C ASN A 158 7.95 2.74 -18.76
N ASN A 159 7.29 1.63 -18.41
CA ASN A 159 6.82 0.68 -19.42
C ASN A 159 5.64 1.30 -20.17
N GLN A 160 5.48 0.90 -21.44
CA GLN A 160 4.28 1.21 -22.20
C GLN A 160 3.12 0.39 -21.64
N GLU A 161 1.93 1.02 -21.57
CA GLU A 161 0.72 0.31 -21.20
C GLU A 161 0.22 -0.53 -22.38
N GLU A 162 -0.06 -1.80 -22.10
CA GLU A 162 -0.78 -2.67 -23.00
C GLU A 162 -2.26 -2.61 -22.63
N GLU A 163 -3.07 -1.99 -23.50
CA GLU A 163 -4.52 -1.96 -23.34
C GLU A 163 -5.06 -3.37 -23.59
N TYR A 164 -5.17 -4.13 -22.49
CA TYR A 164 -5.78 -5.44 -22.49
C TYR A 164 -7.29 -5.27 -22.69
N LEU A 165 -7.80 -5.68 -23.86
CA LEU A 165 -9.22 -5.85 -24.10
C LEU A 165 -9.74 -6.87 -23.08
N ALA A 166 -10.57 -6.40 -22.15
CA ALA A 166 -11.30 -7.28 -21.24
C ALA A 166 -12.21 -8.23 -22.04
#